data_AF-A0A2N1V8U2-F1
#
_entry.id   AF-A0A2N1V8U2-F1
#
_cell.length_a   1.000
_cell.length_b   1.000
_cell.length_c   1.000
_cell.angle_alpha   90.00
_cell.angle_beta   90.00
_cell.angle_gamma   90.00
#
_symmetry.space_group_name_H-M   'P 1'
#
loop_
_entity.id
_entity.type
_entity.pdbx_description
1 polymer ?
#
loop_
_entity_poly.entity_id
_entity_poly.type
_entity_poly.pdbx_seq_one_letter_code
_entity_poly.pdbx_strand_id
1 'polypeptide(L)'
;MSQIKLRDNLDIDLIKEFDNKFIYISDPLLIAEPIALPFSYYPLIQTLMEGNKTAEEIAKDGAAKLLNLSDDKLYTLLDNLVALNMIDTPSTRMAIENMHSYTSGNVRNSYCHSFSYPENPTELKTFLNKILDKGMSLTDKSIKAILAPHIDLRLEESWETYANSFLALKNVEEIDTVILLGTSHYRSTADFMFSKKDFQTPFGTAEVDHELLAEIEKNTEIVYDDIAHYKEHSIEFHLIFLQHLLNDKNFKIVPILTGSPANYLNNKTTPDTSDKYNNTIDAIKNAVASTGKKILILSSGDLSHVGRKFGDDFPAATEQIRIKGEDEALIETLKNSNKNAFFTEINSVEDKNKVCGTAPFYAALSLVDDAHIVHAGYNQWHEVETESMVSFAGFVVG
;
A
#
# COMPACT_ATOMS: atom_id res chain seq x y z
N MET A 1 -22.18 -8.44 34.24
CA MET A 1 -21.56 -8.49 32.90
C MET A 1 -21.06 -7.11 32.56
N SER A 2 -19.93 -6.97 31.86
CA SER A 2 -19.49 -5.66 31.37
C SER A 2 -20.51 -5.12 30.39
N GLN A 3 -20.73 -3.81 30.41
CA GLN A 3 -21.48 -3.13 29.36
C GLN A 3 -20.74 -3.32 28.03
N ILE A 4 -21.49 -3.47 26.94
CA ILE A 4 -20.93 -3.62 25.60
C ILE A 4 -21.00 -2.27 24.92
N LYS A 5 -19.84 -1.77 24.49
CA LYS A 5 -19.71 -0.47 23.86
C LYS A 5 -18.91 -0.57 22.58
N LEU A 6 -19.38 0.06 21.51
CA LEU A 6 -18.58 0.27 20.30
C LEU A 6 -17.47 1.29 20.60
N ARG A 7 -16.26 1.07 20.09
CA ARG A 7 -15.15 2.00 20.29
C ARG A 7 -15.50 3.41 19.80
N ASP A 8 -15.13 4.42 20.58
CA ASP A 8 -15.45 5.83 20.30
C ASP A 8 -14.66 6.41 19.11
N ASN A 9 -13.57 5.76 18.71
CA ASN A 9 -12.66 6.24 17.67
C ASN A 9 -12.91 5.62 16.30
N LEU A 10 -14.07 5.01 16.08
CA LEU A 10 -14.49 4.48 14.79
C LEU A 10 -15.29 5.54 14.03
N ASP A 11 -15.07 5.62 12.73
CA ASP A 11 -15.89 6.42 11.83
C ASP A 11 -17.10 5.60 11.39
N ILE A 12 -18.27 6.24 11.39
CA ILE A 12 -19.54 5.61 11.02
C ILE A 12 -20.23 6.46 9.97
N ASP A 13 -20.22 5.97 8.74
CA ASP A 13 -20.80 6.63 7.58
C ASP A 13 -22.05 5.89 7.08
N LEU A 14 -22.96 6.65 6.47
CA LEU A 14 -24.11 6.10 5.77
C LEU A 14 -23.85 6.16 4.27
N ILE A 15 -23.62 5.00 3.66
CA ILE A 15 -23.35 4.90 2.22
C ILE A 15 -24.56 4.35 1.48
N LYS A 16 -24.72 4.77 0.23
CA LYS A 16 -25.76 4.28 -0.67
C LYS A 16 -25.10 3.61 -1.87
N GLU A 17 -25.45 2.35 -2.10
CA GLU A 17 -25.00 1.60 -3.27
C GLU A 17 -26.24 1.09 -4.01
N PHE A 18 -26.41 1.56 -5.26
CA PHE A 18 -27.65 1.41 -6.02
C PHE A 18 -28.89 1.89 -5.22
N ASP A 19 -29.80 0.97 -4.89
CA ASP A 19 -31.01 1.22 -4.11
C ASP A 19 -30.87 0.84 -2.62
N ASN A 20 -29.74 0.25 -2.23
CA ASN A 20 -29.50 -0.20 -0.87
C ASN A 20 -28.75 0.87 -0.04
N LYS A 21 -29.05 0.91 1.25
CA LYS A 21 -28.35 1.75 2.23
C LYS A 21 -27.57 0.86 3.19
N PHE A 22 -26.34 1.24 3.45
CA PHE A 22 -25.45 0.54 4.37
C PHE A 22 -24.88 1.52 5.41
N ILE A 23 -24.53 0.96 6.55
CA ILE A 23 -23.72 1.58 7.59
C ILE A 23 -22.30 1.09 7.32
N TYR A 24 -21.40 2.00 6.99
CA TYR A 24 -19.99 1.70 6.83
C TYR A 24 -19.28 2.12 8.11
N ILE A 25 -18.61 1.16 8.76
CA ILE A 25 -17.84 1.41 9.99
C ILE A 25 -16.38 1.16 9.65
N SER A 26 -15.55 2.19 9.79
CA SER A 26 -14.10 2.13 9.55
C SER A 26 -13.31 2.58 10.77
N ASP A 27 -12.07 2.09 10.88
CA ASP A 27 -11.16 2.45 11.95
C ASP A 27 -10.00 3.32 11.42
N PRO A 28 -9.99 4.63 11.72
CA PRO A 28 -8.89 5.52 11.37
C PRO A 28 -7.53 5.07 11.89
N LEU A 29 -7.48 4.21 12.93
CA LEU A 29 -6.24 3.68 13.48
C LEU A 29 -5.82 2.33 12.88
N LEU A 30 -6.61 1.76 11.94
CA LEU A 30 -6.36 0.45 11.33
C LEU A 30 -6.20 -0.71 12.35
N ILE A 31 -6.87 -0.61 13.51
CA ILE A 31 -6.90 -1.68 14.51
C ILE A 31 -8.01 -2.70 14.18
N ALA A 32 -9.09 -2.24 13.57
CA ALA A 32 -10.18 -3.04 13.04
C ALA A 32 -10.27 -2.91 11.51
N GLU A 33 -10.59 -4.02 10.84
CA GLU A 33 -10.94 -4.00 9.41
C GLU A 33 -12.31 -3.35 9.21
N PRO A 34 -12.53 -2.56 8.15
CA PRO A 34 -13.80 -1.92 7.92
C PRO A 34 -14.91 -2.94 7.66
N ILE A 35 -16.14 -2.61 8.09
CA ILE A 35 -17.32 -3.43 7.83
C ILE A 35 -18.45 -2.61 7.23
N ALA A 36 -19.23 -3.24 6.36
CA ALA A 36 -20.50 -2.70 5.87
C ALA A 36 -21.66 -3.54 6.40
N LEU A 37 -22.62 -2.89 7.05
CA LEU A 37 -23.84 -3.52 7.58
C LEU A 37 -25.07 -2.94 6.87
N PRO A 38 -26.13 -3.73 6.61
CA PRO A 38 -27.39 -3.17 6.12
C PRO A 38 -27.92 -2.09 7.07
N PHE A 39 -28.54 -1.04 6.51
CA PHE A 39 -29.07 0.07 7.33
C PHE A 39 -30.08 -0.36 8.41
N SER A 40 -30.71 -1.53 8.26
CA SER A 40 -31.57 -2.11 9.31
C SER A 40 -30.85 -2.27 10.66
N TYR A 41 -29.53 -2.42 10.68
CA TYR A 41 -28.72 -2.56 11.89
C TYR A 41 -28.48 -1.24 12.64
N TYR A 42 -28.90 -0.10 12.09
CA TYR A 42 -28.59 1.22 12.66
C TYR A 42 -29.05 1.39 14.11
N PRO A 43 -30.28 0.98 14.51
CA PRO A 43 -30.70 1.07 15.90
C PRO A 43 -29.79 0.28 16.86
N LEU A 44 -29.31 -0.89 16.44
CA LEU A 44 -28.38 -1.69 17.24
C LEU A 44 -27.02 -0.99 17.37
N ILE A 45 -26.49 -0.43 16.28
CA ILE A 45 -25.25 0.34 16.31
C ILE A 45 -25.38 1.54 17.25
N GLN A 46 -26.49 2.27 17.23
CA GLN A 46 -26.75 3.36 18.17
C GLN A 46 -26.72 2.88 19.63
N THR A 47 -27.40 1.77 19.94
CA THR A 47 -27.35 1.16 21.28
C THR A 47 -25.91 0.81 21.70
N LEU A 48 -25.09 0.28 20.77
CA LEU A 48 -23.70 -0.05 21.05
C LEU A 48 -22.83 1.20 21.24
N MET A 49 -23.10 2.30 20.54
CA MET A 49 -22.39 3.58 20.74
C MET A 49 -22.65 4.18 22.12
N GLU A 50 -23.88 4.05 22.65
CA GLU A 50 -24.21 4.52 24.00
C GLU A 50 -23.44 3.76 25.09
N GLY A 51 -23.17 2.47 24.88
CA GLY A 51 -22.33 1.66 25.76
C GLY A 51 -22.88 1.46 27.17
N ASN A 52 -24.19 1.59 27.37
CA ASN A 52 -24.84 1.58 28.68
C ASN A 52 -25.55 0.25 29.01
N LYS A 53 -25.61 -0.71 28.07
CA LYS A 53 -26.32 -2.00 28.21
C LYS A 53 -25.36 -3.20 28.16
N THR A 54 -25.73 -4.26 28.87
CA THR A 54 -25.16 -5.61 28.76
C THR A 54 -25.77 -6.37 27.59
N ALA A 55 -25.16 -7.48 27.18
CA ALA A 55 -25.67 -8.33 26.09
C ALA A 55 -27.14 -8.79 26.33
N GLU A 56 -27.46 -9.19 27.57
CA GLU A 56 -28.82 -9.60 27.96
C GLU A 56 -29.83 -8.45 27.89
N GLU A 57 -29.41 -7.22 28.22
CA GLU A 57 -30.25 -6.03 28.11
C GLU A 57 -30.47 -5.64 26.66
N ILE A 58 -29.44 -5.78 25.80
CA ILE A 58 -29.56 -5.57 24.35
C ILE A 58 -30.52 -6.60 23.74
N ALA A 59 -30.47 -7.88 24.15
CA ALA A 59 -31.41 -8.91 23.68
C ALA A 59 -32.87 -8.58 24.01
N LYS A 60 -33.10 -7.95 25.16
CA LYS A 60 -34.43 -7.51 25.61
C LYS A 60 -34.85 -6.17 25.01
N ASP A 61 -33.91 -5.42 24.45
CA ASP A 61 -34.07 -4.07 23.90
C ASP A 61 -34.93 -4.05 22.62
N GLY A 62 -35.54 -2.90 22.34
CA GLY A 62 -36.31 -2.69 21.12
C GLY A 62 -35.45 -2.80 19.85
N ALA A 63 -34.19 -2.35 19.91
CA ALA A 63 -33.28 -2.36 18.77
C ALA A 63 -32.98 -3.76 18.23
N ALA A 64 -32.71 -4.74 19.11
CA ALA A 64 -32.50 -6.14 18.70
C ALA A 64 -33.80 -6.78 18.16
N LYS A 65 -34.95 -6.44 18.77
CA LYS A 65 -36.27 -6.91 18.32
C LYS A 65 -36.65 -6.37 16.94
N LEU A 66 -36.30 -5.12 16.62
CA LEU A 66 -36.54 -4.53 15.29
C LEU A 66 -35.80 -5.27 14.17
N LEU A 67 -34.68 -5.93 14.49
CA LEU A 67 -33.93 -6.75 13.56
C LEU A 67 -34.47 -8.19 13.43
N ASN A 68 -35.50 -8.57 14.20
CA ASN A 68 -35.99 -9.96 14.30
C ASN A 68 -34.86 -10.98 14.54
N LEU A 69 -33.82 -10.61 15.27
CA LEU A 69 -32.73 -11.51 15.63
C LEU A 69 -33.15 -12.39 16.79
N SER A 70 -32.83 -13.69 16.71
CA SER A 70 -32.84 -14.55 17.90
C SER A 70 -31.66 -14.18 18.81
N ASP A 71 -31.77 -14.46 20.10
CA ASP A 71 -30.70 -14.24 21.08
C ASP A 71 -29.36 -14.82 20.62
N ASP A 72 -29.35 -16.06 20.11
CA ASP A 72 -28.14 -16.71 19.59
C ASP A 72 -27.47 -15.93 18.45
N LYS A 73 -28.27 -15.37 17.52
CA LYS A 73 -27.75 -14.57 16.40
C LYS A 73 -27.23 -13.22 16.87
N LEU A 74 -27.87 -12.61 17.87
CA LEU A 74 -27.38 -11.39 18.48
C LEU A 74 -26.04 -11.64 19.18
N TYR A 75 -25.94 -12.67 20.02
CA TYR A 75 -24.68 -12.98 20.70
C TYR A 75 -23.55 -13.28 19.71
N THR A 76 -23.84 -14.07 18.66
CA THR A 76 -22.88 -14.31 17.58
C THR A 76 -22.42 -13.02 16.90
N LEU A 77 -23.33 -12.08 16.64
CA LEU A 77 -22.98 -10.78 16.08
C LEU A 77 -22.08 -9.97 17.02
N LEU A 78 -22.41 -9.92 18.31
CA LEU A 78 -21.62 -9.21 19.31
C LEU A 78 -20.22 -9.81 19.45
N ASP A 79 -20.11 -11.15 19.47
CA ASP A 79 -18.84 -11.87 19.51
C ASP A 79 -18.00 -11.58 18.25
N ASN A 80 -18.64 -11.51 17.08
CA ASN A 80 -17.96 -11.12 15.84
C ASN A 80 -17.45 -9.68 15.91
N LEU A 81 -18.22 -8.73 16.44
CA LEU A 81 -17.76 -7.34 16.63
C LEU A 81 -16.59 -7.26 17.62
N VAL A 82 -16.56 -8.11 18.65
CA VAL A 82 -15.41 -8.23 19.56
C VAL A 82 -14.19 -8.79 18.80
N ALA A 83 -14.37 -9.87 18.04
CA ALA A 83 -13.30 -10.50 17.27
C ALA A 83 -12.72 -9.57 16.18
N LEU A 84 -13.55 -8.69 15.63
CA LEU A 84 -13.15 -7.65 14.68
C LEU A 84 -12.56 -6.39 15.33
N ASN A 85 -12.32 -6.40 16.66
CA ASN A 85 -11.79 -5.25 17.41
C ASN A 85 -12.67 -3.98 17.35
N MET A 86 -13.97 -4.11 17.10
CA MET A 86 -14.92 -2.99 17.05
C MET A 86 -15.43 -2.58 18.43
N ILE A 87 -15.52 -3.55 19.34
CA ILE A 87 -16.00 -3.34 20.72
C ILE A 87 -14.85 -2.85 21.61
N ASP A 88 -15.16 -1.91 22.50
CA ASP A 88 -14.25 -1.42 23.52
C ASP A 88 -13.98 -2.49 24.57
N THR A 89 -12.80 -3.09 24.49
CA THR A 89 -12.27 -4.11 25.40
C THR A 89 -10.90 -3.69 25.94
N PRO A 90 -10.42 -4.30 27.03
CA PRO A 90 -9.04 -4.07 27.47
C PRO A 90 -8.00 -4.30 26.37
N SER A 91 -8.22 -5.27 25.47
CA SER A 91 -7.30 -5.54 24.35
C SER A 91 -7.31 -4.43 23.31
N THR A 92 -8.48 -3.89 22.96
CA THR A 92 -8.55 -2.81 21.96
C THR A 92 -8.00 -1.51 22.53
N ARG A 93 -8.19 -1.23 23.83
CA ARG A 93 -7.56 -0.08 24.49
C ARG A 93 -6.04 -0.14 24.44
N MET A 94 -5.47 -1.32 24.73
CA MET A 94 -4.03 -1.55 24.59
C MET A 94 -3.55 -1.39 23.14
N ALA A 95 -4.33 -1.85 22.15
CA ALA A 95 -4.01 -1.65 20.74
C ALA A 95 -4.02 -0.16 20.34
N ILE A 96 -4.97 0.62 20.86
CA ILE A 96 -5.04 2.08 20.68
C ILE A 96 -3.82 2.76 21.32
N GLU A 97 -3.45 2.38 22.55
CA GLU A 97 -2.25 2.90 23.22
C GLU A 97 -0.98 2.56 22.43
N ASN A 98 -0.87 1.35 21.89
CA ASN A 98 0.25 0.96 21.02
C ASN A 98 0.32 1.81 19.74
N MET A 99 -0.82 2.09 19.11
CA MET A 99 -0.89 2.96 17.94
C MET A 99 -0.52 4.41 18.27
N HIS A 100 -0.93 4.93 19.43
CA HIS A 100 -0.51 6.24 19.91
C HIS A 100 0.99 6.30 20.20
N SER A 101 1.53 5.26 20.84
CA SER A 101 2.97 5.12 21.06
C SER A 101 3.72 5.13 19.72
N TYR A 102 3.29 4.34 18.74
CA TYR A 102 3.86 4.32 17.40
C TYR A 102 3.82 5.69 16.72
N THR A 103 2.65 6.32 16.65
CA THR A 103 2.48 7.63 15.98
C THR A 103 3.27 8.74 16.66
N SER A 104 3.45 8.70 17.98
CA SER A 104 4.29 9.66 18.72
C SER A 104 5.81 9.39 18.66
N GLY A 105 6.23 8.17 18.31
CA GLY A 105 7.64 7.80 18.18
C GLY A 105 8.29 8.32 16.89
N ASN A 106 9.59 8.06 16.71
CA ASN A 106 10.33 8.48 15.51
C ASN A 106 10.76 7.30 14.62
N VAL A 107 10.33 6.08 14.94
CA VAL A 107 10.77 4.86 14.26
C VAL A 107 9.55 4.05 13.81
N ARG A 108 9.58 3.60 12.55
CA ARG A 108 8.73 2.54 12.04
C ARG A 108 9.48 1.22 12.12
N ASN A 109 9.00 0.33 12.99
CA ASN A 109 9.50 -1.03 13.04
C ASN A 109 9.09 -1.83 11.80
N SER A 110 9.93 -2.76 11.37
CA SER A 110 9.56 -3.74 10.34
C SER A 110 8.31 -4.50 10.77
N TYR A 111 7.38 -4.69 9.84
CA TYR A 111 6.10 -5.36 10.08
C TYR A 111 6.04 -6.75 9.43
N CYS A 112 6.78 -6.97 8.34
CA CYS A 112 6.60 -8.12 7.44
C CYS A 112 7.56 -9.30 7.73
N HIS A 113 8.57 -9.10 8.60
CA HIS A 113 9.65 -10.06 8.89
C HIS A 113 9.22 -11.38 9.55
N SER A 114 7.95 -11.52 9.92
CA SER A 114 7.41 -12.79 10.44
C SER A 114 6.56 -13.55 9.42
N PHE A 115 6.29 -12.95 8.25
CA PHE A 115 5.37 -13.49 7.27
C PHE A 115 5.96 -13.59 5.88
N SER A 116 6.71 -12.58 5.41
CA SER A 116 7.18 -12.51 4.01
C SER A 116 8.69 -12.64 3.85
N TYR A 117 9.48 -12.42 4.89
CA TYR A 117 10.94 -12.62 4.87
C TYR A 117 11.47 -12.89 6.29
N PRO A 118 12.69 -13.43 6.49
CA PRO A 118 13.22 -13.74 7.82
C PRO A 118 13.60 -12.52 8.67
N GLU A 119 13.36 -12.58 9.99
CA GLU A 119 13.79 -11.55 10.95
C GLU A 119 15.30 -11.57 11.23
N ASN A 120 15.95 -12.73 11.17
CA ASN A 120 17.39 -12.82 11.43
C ASN A 120 18.18 -12.24 10.24
N PRO A 121 19.11 -11.30 10.45
CA PRO A 121 19.84 -10.65 9.35
C PRO A 121 20.67 -11.62 8.49
N THR A 122 21.21 -12.68 9.07
CA THR A 122 21.99 -13.68 8.31
C THR A 122 21.09 -14.55 7.43
N GLU A 123 19.93 -14.94 7.96
CA GLU A 123 18.91 -15.67 7.21
C GLU A 123 18.31 -14.80 6.11
N LEU A 124 18.01 -13.53 6.41
CA LEU A 124 17.51 -12.55 5.44
C LEU A 124 18.51 -12.36 4.29
N LYS A 125 19.80 -12.17 4.60
CA LYS A 125 20.86 -12.09 3.58
C LYS A 125 20.87 -13.33 2.67
N THR A 126 20.74 -14.51 3.26
CA THR A 126 20.71 -15.79 2.52
C THR A 126 19.46 -15.87 1.64
N PHE A 127 18.30 -15.46 2.17
CA PHE A 127 17.03 -15.41 1.45
C PHE A 127 17.09 -14.45 0.26
N LEU A 128 17.56 -13.22 0.46
CA LEU A 128 17.69 -12.24 -0.63
C LEU A 128 18.70 -12.69 -1.69
N ASN A 129 19.81 -13.33 -1.31
CA ASN A 129 20.75 -13.88 -2.28
C ASN A 129 20.10 -14.97 -3.15
N LYS A 130 19.26 -15.85 -2.59
CA LYS A 130 18.52 -16.85 -3.38
C LYS A 130 17.60 -16.21 -4.42
N ILE A 131 16.96 -15.10 -4.07
CA ILE A 131 16.15 -14.32 -5.01
C ILE A 131 17.05 -13.74 -6.10
N LEU A 132 18.10 -13.01 -5.71
CA LEU A 132 19.03 -12.32 -6.62
C LEU A 132 19.76 -13.28 -7.57
N ASP A 133 20.02 -14.52 -7.17
CA ASP A 133 20.65 -15.55 -7.99
C ASP A 133 19.75 -16.05 -9.15
N LYS A 134 18.47 -15.66 -9.19
CA LYS A 134 17.53 -16.01 -10.28
C LYS A 134 17.58 -15.09 -11.48
N GLY A 135 18.23 -13.94 -11.38
CA GLY A 135 18.25 -12.93 -12.45
C GLY A 135 19.66 -12.47 -12.80
N MET A 136 19.72 -11.39 -13.57
CA MET A 136 20.95 -10.72 -13.99
C MET A 136 20.77 -9.21 -14.02
N SER A 137 21.87 -8.46 -13.95
CA SER A 137 21.81 -7.02 -14.23
C SER A 137 21.49 -6.80 -15.70
N LEU A 138 20.48 -5.97 -15.99
CA LEU A 138 20.04 -5.68 -17.36
C LEU A 138 20.65 -4.43 -17.96
N THR A 139 21.47 -3.71 -17.18
CA THR A 139 22.20 -2.53 -17.62
C THR A 139 23.50 -2.40 -16.85
N ASP A 140 24.53 -1.92 -17.52
CA ASP A 140 25.81 -1.53 -16.92
C ASP A 140 25.90 -0.01 -16.68
N LYS A 141 24.84 0.73 -17.04
CA LYS A 141 24.76 2.18 -16.85
C LYS A 141 24.24 2.52 -15.46
N SER A 142 24.55 3.74 -15.02
CA SER A 142 23.91 4.35 -13.85
C SER A 142 22.39 4.39 -14.05
N ILE A 143 21.65 4.15 -12.96
CA ILE A 143 20.19 4.09 -12.94
C ILE A 143 19.65 5.28 -12.14
N LYS A 144 18.55 5.85 -12.63
CA LYS A 144 17.81 6.94 -11.97
C LYS A 144 16.60 6.42 -11.21
N ALA A 145 15.99 5.33 -11.68
CA ALA A 145 14.88 4.72 -10.99
C ALA A 145 14.76 3.20 -11.19
N ILE A 146 14.02 2.57 -10.28
CA ILE A 146 13.55 1.20 -10.37
C ILE A 146 12.04 1.22 -10.18
N LEU A 147 11.30 0.53 -11.03
CA LEU A 147 9.88 0.23 -10.85
C LEU A 147 9.82 -1.28 -10.62
N ALA A 148 9.46 -1.72 -9.41
CA ALA A 148 9.53 -3.12 -9.04
C ALA A 148 8.23 -3.59 -8.38
N PRO A 149 7.92 -4.89 -8.48
CA PRO A 149 6.77 -5.47 -7.80
C PRO A 149 6.93 -5.46 -6.28
N HIS A 150 5.83 -5.60 -5.56
CA HIS A 150 5.81 -5.84 -4.12
C HIS A 150 5.02 -7.10 -3.73
N ILE A 151 4.70 -7.96 -4.70
CA ILE A 151 4.12 -9.27 -4.42
C ILE A 151 4.98 -10.06 -3.41
N ASP A 152 4.35 -10.90 -2.59
CA ASP A 152 5.00 -11.61 -1.49
C ASP A 152 6.32 -12.29 -1.92
N LEU A 153 7.42 -11.94 -1.22
CA LEU A 153 8.77 -12.38 -1.56
C LEU A 153 8.96 -13.91 -1.49
N ARG A 154 8.05 -14.65 -0.87
CA ARG A 154 8.10 -16.12 -0.81
C ARG A 154 7.66 -16.78 -2.11
N LEU A 155 7.03 -16.03 -3.03
CA LEU A 155 6.57 -16.54 -4.32
C LEU A 155 7.76 -16.62 -5.28
N GLU A 156 8.27 -17.83 -5.50
CA GLU A 156 9.47 -18.06 -6.34
C GLU A 156 9.28 -17.58 -7.78
N GLU A 157 8.04 -17.56 -8.27
CA GLU A 157 7.66 -17.07 -9.60
C GLU A 157 7.97 -15.58 -9.80
N SER A 158 8.14 -14.83 -8.70
CA SER A 158 8.50 -13.41 -8.71
C SER A 158 10.02 -13.15 -8.69
N TRP A 159 10.83 -14.15 -8.32
CA TRP A 159 12.22 -13.92 -7.96
C TRP A 159 13.08 -13.41 -9.10
N GLU A 160 12.86 -13.89 -10.33
CA GLU A 160 13.57 -13.39 -11.52
C GLU A 160 13.27 -11.91 -11.76
N THR A 161 12.00 -11.49 -11.62
CA THR A 161 11.59 -10.10 -11.82
C THR A 161 12.18 -9.19 -10.75
N TYR A 162 12.17 -9.63 -9.48
CA TYR A 162 12.89 -8.93 -8.41
C TYR A 162 14.39 -8.83 -8.71
N ALA A 163 15.05 -9.95 -9.01
CA ALA A 163 16.48 -9.98 -9.27
C ALA A 163 16.89 -9.04 -10.40
N ASN A 164 16.21 -9.12 -11.54
CA ASN A 164 16.48 -8.27 -12.70
C ASN A 164 16.26 -6.77 -12.41
N SER A 165 15.28 -6.44 -11.55
CA SER A 165 14.99 -5.05 -11.18
C SER A 165 16.05 -4.46 -10.26
N PHE A 166 16.53 -5.25 -9.29
CA PHE A 166 17.39 -4.77 -8.22
C PHE A 166 18.90 -4.92 -8.50
N LEU A 167 19.32 -5.86 -9.35
CA LEU A 167 20.75 -6.12 -9.57
C LEU A 167 21.53 -4.93 -10.16
N ALA A 168 20.85 -4.02 -10.86
CA ALA A 168 21.45 -2.79 -11.37
C ALA A 168 21.92 -1.83 -10.25
N LEU A 169 21.43 -1.98 -9.01
CA LEU A 169 21.92 -1.23 -7.84
C LEU A 169 23.41 -1.43 -7.57
N LYS A 170 23.98 -2.58 -7.98
CA LYS A 170 25.41 -2.86 -7.85
C LYS A 170 26.29 -1.89 -8.67
N ASN A 171 25.70 -1.25 -9.69
CA ASN A 171 26.39 -0.31 -10.58
C ASN A 171 26.21 1.16 -10.14
N VAL A 172 25.44 1.42 -9.08
CA VAL A 172 25.35 2.76 -8.48
C VAL A 172 26.69 3.03 -7.80
N GLU A 173 27.38 4.11 -8.14
CA GLU A 173 28.64 4.47 -7.46
C GLU A 173 28.36 5.39 -6.27
N GLU A 174 27.57 6.44 -6.49
CA GLU A 174 27.21 7.44 -5.49
C GLU A 174 25.70 7.55 -5.35
N ILE A 175 25.23 7.62 -4.10
CA ILE A 175 23.82 7.85 -3.77
C ILE A 175 23.74 8.49 -2.40
N ASP A 176 23.00 9.59 -2.32
CA ASP A 176 22.74 10.30 -1.06
C ASP A 176 21.37 9.89 -0.50
N THR A 177 20.35 9.79 -1.37
CA THR A 177 18.97 9.59 -0.92
C THR A 177 18.18 8.70 -1.89
N VAL A 178 17.37 7.79 -1.37
CA VAL A 178 16.37 7.04 -2.13
C VAL A 178 14.98 7.60 -1.84
N ILE A 179 14.27 8.06 -2.86
CA ILE A 179 12.84 8.39 -2.74
C ILE A 179 12.05 7.10 -2.99
N LEU A 180 11.34 6.63 -1.97
CA LEU A 180 10.56 5.40 -1.99
C LEU A 180 9.09 5.74 -2.23
N LEU A 181 8.55 5.33 -3.38
CA LEU A 181 7.15 5.50 -3.77
C LEU A 181 6.42 4.16 -3.61
N GLY A 182 5.66 4.00 -2.54
CA GLY A 182 4.87 2.79 -2.27
C GLY A 182 3.41 2.93 -2.65
N THR A 183 2.74 1.82 -2.96
CA THR A 183 1.28 1.77 -2.96
C THR A 183 0.78 1.78 -1.51
N SER A 184 -0.28 2.54 -1.21
CA SER A 184 -0.99 2.42 0.07
C SER A 184 -2.20 1.49 -0.03
N HIS A 185 -2.13 0.34 0.62
CA HIS A 185 -3.20 -0.67 0.61
C HIS A 185 -4.25 -0.44 1.70
N TYR A 186 -3.83 0.08 2.85
CA TYR A 186 -4.68 0.12 4.04
C TYR A 186 -5.37 1.46 4.27
N ARG A 187 -4.82 2.57 3.77
CA ARG A 187 -5.29 3.92 4.10
C ARG A 187 -4.86 4.95 3.07
N SER A 188 -5.81 5.68 2.49
CA SER A 188 -5.50 6.76 1.54
C SER A 188 -6.13 8.08 1.98
N THR A 189 -5.30 8.99 2.49
CA THR A 189 -5.72 10.33 2.94
C THR A 189 -5.27 11.45 2.00
N ALA A 190 -4.33 11.18 1.10
CA ALA A 190 -3.85 12.09 0.05
C ALA A 190 -3.20 11.32 -1.10
N ASP A 191 -2.93 12.02 -2.22
CA ASP A 191 -2.16 11.47 -3.35
C ASP A 191 -0.75 11.05 -2.94
N PHE A 192 -0.14 11.81 -2.02
CA PHE A 192 1.18 11.55 -1.45
C PHE A 192 1.11 11.65 0.07
N MET A 193 1.54 10.59 0.75
CA MET A 193 1.55 10.46 2.21
C MET A 193 2.97 10.17 2.67
N PHE A 194 3.63 11.17 3.23
CA PHE A 194 5.03 11.10 3.66
C PHE A 194 5.13 10.55 5.09
N SER A 195 6.32 10.09 5.48
CA SER A 195 6.66 9.82 6.89
C SER A 195 7.97 10.52 7.27
N LYS A 196 8.04 11.02 8.52
CA LYS A 196 9.27 11.53 9.14
C LYS A 196 9.98 10.46 9.99
N LYS A 197 9.45 9.25 10.08
CA LYS A 197 10.02 8.19 10.92
C LYS A 197 11.13 7.46 10.19
N ASP A 198 12.20 7.14 10.89
CA ASP A 198 13.23 6.22 10.41
C ASP A 198 12.67 4.79 10.31
N PHE A 199 13.13 4.00 9.35
CA PHE A 199 12.59 2.66 9.11
C PHE A 199 13.57 1.62 9.64
N GLN A 200 13.15 0.87 10.66
CA GLN A 200 13.93 -0.25 11.17
C GLN A 200 13.68 -1.50 10.33
N THR A 201 14.76 -2.15 9.90
CA THR A 201 14.72 -3.49 9.30
C THR A 201 15.68 -4.43 10.04
N PRO A 202 15.70 -5.74 9.71
CA PRO A 202 16.74 -6.63 10.21
C PRO A 202 18.18 -6.21 9.90
N PHE A 203 18.42 -5.45 8.81
CA PHE A 203 19.76 -4.96 8.47
C PHE A 203 20.17 -3.69 9.20
N GLY A 204 19.25 -3.05 9.93
CA GLY A 204 19.49 -1.81 10.64
C GLY A 204 18.47 -0.72 10.28
N THR A 205 18.71 0.47 10.82
CA THR A 205 17.86 1.64 10.61
C THR A 205 18.18 2.29 9.27
N ALA A 206 17.16 2.57 8.46
CA ALA A 206 17.23 3.46 7.32
C ALA A 206 16.74 4.85 7.75
N GLU A 207 17.68 5.80 7.80
CA GLU A 207 17.41 7.17 8.26
C GLU A 207 16.65 7.97 7.21
N VAL A 208 15.69 8.78 7.66
CA VAL A 208 14.99 9.72 6.78
C VAL A 208 15.88 10.92 6.44
N ASP A 209 15.84 11.34 5.17
CA ASP A 209 16.48 12.58 4.74
C ASP A 209 15.65 13.80 5.13
N HIS A 210 15.79 14.22 6.39
CA HIS A 210 15.12 15.41 6.92
C HIS A 210 15.52 16.70 6.21
N GLU A 211 16.71 16.77 5.62
CA GLU A 211 17.15 17.94 4.85
C GLU A 211 16.36 18.04 3.55
N LEU A 212 16.27 16.93 2.79
CA LEU A 212 15.49 16.90 1.56
C LEU A 212 14.00 17.13 1.84
N LEU A 213 13.44 16.52 2.90
CA LEU A 213 12.06 16.77 3.32
C LEU A 213 11.80 18.25 3.62
N ALA A 214 12.69 18.90 4.37
CA ALA A 214 12.54 20.32 4.70
C ALA A 214 12.57 21.22 3.46
N GLU A 215 13.33 20.88 2.42
CA GLU A 215 13.30 21.61 1.15
C GLU A 215 12.00 21.40 0.36
N ILE A 216 11.40 20.19 0.42
CA ILE A 216 10.09 19.92 -0.18
C ILE A 216 9.00 20.75 0.53
N GLU A 217 9.00 20.77 1.86
CA GLU A 217 8.02 21.50 2.70
C GLU A 217 7.99 23.01 2.43
N LYS A 218 9.06 23.60 1.89
CA LYS A 218 9.08 25.04 1.56
C LYS A 218 8.16 25.41 0.40
N ASN A 219 7.85 24.46 -0.48
CA ASN A 219 7.19 24.73 -1.76
C ASN A 219 5.81 24.08 -1.89
N THR A 220 5.45 23.16 -0.99
CA THR A 220 4.15 22.50 -0.98
C THR A 220 3.72 22.10 0.43
N GLU A 221 2.42 21.97 0.65
CA GLU A 221 1.88 21.37 1.87
C GLU A 221 2.05 19.84 1.81
N ILE A 222 2.82 19.30 2.75
CA ILE A 222 3.05 17.86 2.87
C ILE A 222 2.01 17.24 3.80
N VAL A 223 1.38 16.15 3.34
CA VAL A 223 0.57 15.28 4.19
C VAL A 223 1.46 14.20 4.79
N TYR A 224 1.56 14.19 6.12
CA TYR A 224 2.20 13.11 6.87
C TYR A 224 1.14 12.14 7.37
N ASP A 225 1.29 10.84 7.08
CA ASP A 225 0.35 9.81 7.51
C ASP A 225 1.08 8.55 7.97
N ASP A 226 1.66 8.62 9.16
CA ASP A 226 2.41 7.48 9.72
C ASP A 226 1.51 6.25 9.94
N ILE A 227 0.22 6.42 10.16
CA ILE A 227 -0.72 5.30 10.29
C ILE A 227 -0.79 4.51 8.97
N ALA A 228 -0.83 5.20 7.83
CA ALA A 228 -0.77 4.55 6.51
C ALA A 228 0.52 3.75 6.32
N HIS A 229 1.64 4.21 6.88
CA HIS A 229 2.92 3.51 6.82
C HIS A 229 3.06 2.34 7.79
N TYR A 230 2.22 2.24 8.83
CA TYR A 230 2.45 1.33 9.95
C TYR A 230 2.57 -0.15 9.54
N LYS A 231 1.62 -0.65 8.74
CA LYS A 231 1.55 -2.06 8.29
C LYS A 231 1.92 -2.23 6.82
N GLU A 232 2.29 -1.15 6.14
CA GLU A 232 2.38 -1.13 4.67
C GLU A 232 3.67 -1.78 4.16
N HIS A 233 3.54 -2.85 3.40
CA HIS A 233 4.65 -3.68 2.95
C HIS A 233 5.36 -3.13 1.70
N SER A 234 4.67 -2.31 0.90
CA SER A 234 5.17 -1.87 -0.41
C SER A 234 6.55 -1.20 -0.37
N ILE A 235 6.82 -0.38 0.66
CA ILE A 235 8.14 0.24 0.88
C ILE A 235 9.12 -0.72 1.58
N GLU A 236 8.64 -1.51 2.54
CA GLU A 236 9.49 -2.33 3.42
C GLU A 236 10.24 -3.43 2.65
N PHE A 237 9.58 -4.08 1.70
CA PHE A 237 10.23 -5.09 0.84
C PHE A 237 11.37 -4.50 0.04
N HIS A 238 11.20 -3.29 -0.47
CA HIS A 238 12.21 -2.66 -1.32
C HIS A 238 13.39 -2.16 -0.50
N LEU A 239 13.12 -1.71 0.73
CA LEU A 239 14.15 -1.24 1.66
C LEU A 239 15.15 -2.33 2.03
N ILE A 240 14.70 -3.58 2.24
CA ILE A 240 15.62 -4.69 2.56
C ILE A 240 16.52 -5.06 1.37
N PHE A 241 16.06 -4.91 0.11
CA PHE A 241 16.92 -5.06 -1.06
C PHE A 241 17.96 -3.93 -1.15
N LEU A 242 17.55 -2.68 -0.91
CA LEU A 242 18.45 -1.54 -0.89
C LEU A 242 19.56 -1.69 0.15
N GLN A 243 19.21 -1.97 1.40
CA GLN A 243 20.20 -2.14 2.48
C GLN A 243 21.11 -3.35 2.25
N HIS A 244 20.64 -4.39 1.58
CA HIS A 244 21.47 -5.55 1.24
C HIS A 244 22.46 -5.26 0.11
N LEU A 245 22.01 -4.60 -0.97
CA LEU A 245 22.81 -4.34 -2.18
C LEU A 245 23.67 -3.08 -2.12
N LEU A 246 23.31 -2.12 -1.25
CA LEU A 246 24.02 -0.86 -1.03
C LEU A 246 24.62 -0.81 0.38
N ASN A 247 24.97 -1.95 0.96
CA ASN A 247 25.42 -2.08 2.35
C ASN A 247 26.72 -1.33 2.70
N ASP A 248 27.49 -0.95 1.69
CA ASP A 248 28.71 -0.18 1.78
C ASP A 248 28.47 1.34 1.62
N LYS A 249 27.23 1.74 1.31
CA LYS A 249 26.83 3.13 1.08
C LYS A 249 26.00 3.67 2.23
N ASN A 250 26.24 4.93 2.56
CA ASN A 250 25.46 5.65 3.56
C ASN A 250 24.39 6.51 2.87
N PHE A 251 23.27 5.89 2.51
CA PHE A 251 22.13 6.59 1.91
C PHE A 251 21.02 6.82 2.94
N LYS A 252 20.24 7.88 2.72
CA LYS A 252 19.01 8.17 3.45
C LYS A 252 17.78 7.85 2.61
N ILE A 253 16.59 7.88 3.21
CA ILE A 253 15.34 7.61 2.51
C ILE A 253 14.35 8.77 2.62
N VAL A 254 13.46 8.89 1.63
CA VAL A 254 12.23 9.68 1.73
C VAL A 254 11.06 8.72 1.44
N PRO A 255 10.39 8.17 2.46
CA PRO A 255 9.27 7.25 2.29
C PRO A 255 7.98 8.01 1.98
N ILE A 256 7.36 7.66 0.85
CA ILE A 256 6.13 8.27 0.35
C ILE A 256 5.18 7.14 -0.08
N LEU A 257 4.03 7.03 0.57
CA LEU A 257 2.95 6.22 0.05
C LEU A 257 2.10 7.05 -0.90
N THR A 258 1.71 6.42 -2.00
CA THR A 258 0.82 7.00 -2.99
C THR A 258 -0.61 6.51 -2.74
N GLY A 259 -1.54 7.46 -2.72
CA GLY A 259 -2.95 7.21 -2.45
C GLY A 259 -3.68 6.55 -3.63
N SER A 260 -4.94 6.19 -3.39
CA SER A 260 -5.80 5.62 -4.42
C SER A 260 -6.01 6.59 -5.59
N PRO A 261 -5.80 6.15 -6.84
CA PRO A 261 -6.07 6.98 -8.02
C PRO A 261 -7.56 7.05 -8.39
N ALA A 262 -8.47 6.50 -7.57
CA ALA A 262 -9.89 6.36 -7.89
C ALA A 262 -10.57 7.67 -8.30
N ASN A 263 -10.22 8.80 -7.68
CA ASN A 263 -10.77 10.11 -8.06
C ASN A 263 -10.44 10.48 -9.51
N TYR A 264 -9.23 10.18 -9.97
CA TYR A 264 -8.79 10.48 -11.33
C TYR A 264 -9.43 9.53 -12.34
N LEU A 265 -9.49 8.24 -12.00
CA LEU A 265 -10.14 7.19 -12.80
C LEU A 265 -11.65 7.47 -12.98
N ASN A 266 -12.36 7.74 -11.89
CA ASN A 266 -13.80 8.03 -11.92
C ASN A 266 -14.13 9.27 -12.77
N ASN A 267 -13.25 10.27 -12.77
CA ASN A 267 -13.42 11.49 -13.55
C ASN A 267 -12.84 11.39 -14.96
N LYS A 268 -12.24 10.24 -15.33
CA LYS A 268 -11.55 10.02 -16.62
C LYS A 268 -10.49 11.08 -16.91
N THR A 269 -9.76 11.49 -15.88
CA THR A 269 -8.65 12.46 -15.91
C THR A 269 -7.34 11.79 -15.49
N THR A 270 -6.20 12.41 -15.78
CA THR A 270 -4.88 11.98 -15.29
C THR A 270 -4.46 12.79 -14.05
N PRO A 271 -3.61 12.23 -13.16
CA PRO A 271 -3.17 12.94 -11.97
C PRO A 271 -2.49 14.30 -12.24
N ASP A 272 -1.85 14.48 -13.39
CA ASP A 272 -1.23 15.76 -13.78
C ASP A 272 -2.23 16.87 -14.14
N THR A 273 -3.54 16.59 -14.10
CA THR A 273 -4.58 17.62 -14.19
C THR A 273 -4.84 18.32 -12.83
N SER A 274 -4.29 17.78 -11.74
CA SER A 274 -4.41 18.34 -10.39
C SER A 274 -3.25 19.26 -10.06
N ASP A 275 -3.56 20.53 -9.77
CA ASP A 275 -2.57 21.50 -9.30
C ASP A 275 -1.86 21.01 -8.02
N LYS A 276 -2.59 20.36 -7.11
CA LYS A 276 -2.01 19.81 -5.86
C LYS A 276 -1.00 18.70 -6.15
N TYR A 277 -1.31 17.83 -7.11
CA TYR A 277 -0.40 16.76 -7.53
C TYR A 277 0.87 17.34 -8.15
N ASN A 278 0.71 18.26 -9.11
CA ASN A 278 1.82 18.92 -9.81
C ASN A 278 2.71 19.73 -8.86
N ASN A 279 2.12 20.51 -7.95
CA ASN A 279 2.88 21.26 -6.93
C ASN A 279 3.75 20.34 -6.07
N THR A 280 3.28 19.13 -5.76
CA THR A 280 4.08 18.16 -4.98
C THR A 280 5.23 17.59 -5.80
N ILE A 281 4.98 17.20 -7.05
CA ILE A 281 6.04 16.74 -7.97
C ILE A 281 7.09 17.83 -8.18
N ASP A 282 6.67 19.06 -8.43
CA ASP A 282 7.57 20.20 -8.64
C ASP A 282 8.36 20.53 -7.36
N ALA A 283 7.75 20.45 -6.18
CA ALA A 283 8.44 20.62 -4.91
C ALA A 283 9.55 19.56 -4.71
N ILE A 284 9.27 18.29 -5.06
CA ILE A 284 10.28 17.23 -5.01
C ILE A 284 11.42 17.53 -5.99
N LYS A 285 11.11 17.83 -7.26
CA LYS A 285 12.13 18.15 -8.27
C LYS A 285 13.00 19.35 -7.88
N ASN A 286 12.37 20.41 -7.37
CA ASN A 286 13.07 21.61 -6.94
C ASN A 286 13.96 21.36 -5.72
N ALA A 287 13.51 20.56 -4.75
CA ALA A 287 14.30 20.17 -3.59
C ALA A 287 15.53 19.32 -3.98
N VAL A 288 15.36 18.40 -4.94
CA VAL A 288 16.48 17.62 -5.49
C VAL A 288 17.48 18.53 -6.20
N ALA A 289 16.99 19.45 -7.04
CA ALA A 289 17.84 20.39 -7.75
C ALA A 289 18.58 21.37 -6.81
N SER A 290 17.93 21.86 -5.75
CA SER A 290 18.51 22.82 -4.80
C SER A 290 19.56 22.21 -3.89
N THR A 291 19.34 20.97 -3.44
CA THR A 291 20.30 20.24 -2.58
C THR A 291 21.47 19.66 -3.36
N GLY A 292 21.29 19.38 -4.65
CA GLY A 292 22.31 18.74 -5.49
C GLY A 292 22.60 17.28 -5.15
N LYS A 293 21.76 16.66 -4.31
CA LYS A 293 21.88 15.27 -3.86
C LYS A 293 21.73 14.29 -5.02
N LYS A 294 22.46 13.18 -4.95
CA LYS A 294 22.33 12.03 -5.85
C LYS A 294 21.12 11.20 -5.42
N ILE A 295 20.06 11.27 -6.21
CA ILE A 295 18.78 10.61 -5.92
C ILE A 295 18.62 9.35 -6.76
N LEU A 296 18.15 8.29 -6.12
CA LEU A 296 17.50 7.16 -6.78
C LEU A 296 16.00 7.19 -6.46
N ILE A 297 15.16 6.94 -7.46
CA ILE A 297 13.72 6.77 -7.25
C ILE A 297 13.40 5.28 -7.27
N LEU A 298 12.65 4.81 -6.29
CA LEU A 298 12.25 3.42 -6.23
C LEU A 298 10.73 3.36 -6.06
N SER A 299 10.06 2.82 -7.05
CA SER A 299 8.61 2.71 -7.13
C SER A 299 8.13 1.29 -6.97
N SER A 300 7.11 1.12 -6.13
CA SER A 300 6.63 -0.18 -5.66
C SER A 300 5.17 -0.42 -5.98
N GLY A 301 4.94 -1.35 -6.90
CA GLY A 301 3.61 -1.68 -7.42
C GLY A 301 3.60 -2.98 -8.21
N ASP A 302 2.53 -3.74 -8.06
CA ASP A 302 2.21 -4.84 -8.96
C ASP A 302 1.27 -4.37 -10.09
N LEU A 303 0.98 -5.25 -11.05
CA LEU A 303 0.03 -4.98 -12.13
C LEU A 303 -1.37 -5.47 -11.71
N SER A 304 -2.00 -6.33 -12.51
CA SER A 304 -3.40 -6.72 -12.39
C SER A 304 -3.68 -7.63 -11.18
N HIS A 305 -4.75 -7.34 -10.42
CA HIS A 305 -5.32 -8.14 -9.35
C HIS A 305 -6.74 -8.57 -9.71
N VAL A 306 -6.92 -9.86 -10.05
CA VAL A 306 -8.17 -10.36 -10.63
C VAL A 306 -8.59 -11.71 -10.05
N GLY A 307 -9.89 -12.00 -10.11
CA GLY A 307 -10.51 -13.22 -9.60
C GLY A 307 -11.29 -13.00 -8.31
N ARG A 308 -11.79 -14.11 -7.73
CA ARG A 308 -12.82 -14.07 -6.69
C ARG A 308 -12.39 -13.32 -5.43
N LYS A 309 -11.13 -13.41 -5.03
CA LYS A 309 -10.58 -12.69 -3.87
C LYS A 309 -10.65 -11.17 -4.04
N PHE A 310 -10.53 -10.70 -5.28
CA PHE A 310 -10.54 -9.29 -5.62
C PHE A 310 -11.95 -8.80 -6.00
N GLY A 311 -12.98 -9.63 -5.86
CA GLY A 311 -14.38 -9.26 -6.07
C GLY A 311 -14.92 -9.55 -7.47
N ASP A 312 -14.19 -10.30 -8.30
CA ASP A 312 -14.67 -10.71 -9.61
C ASP A 312 -15.53 -11.99 -9.52
N ASP A 313 -16.52 -12.13 -10.41
CA ASP A 313 -17.42 -13.30 -10.46
C ASP A 313 -16.85 -14.49 -11.25
N PHE A 314 -15.66 -14.33 -11.82
CA PHE A 314 -14.96 -15.33 -12.61
C PHE A 314 -13.68 -15.86 -11.94
N PRO A 315 -13.29 -17.12 -12.20
CA PRO A 315 -11.95 -17.62 -11.87
C PRO A 315 -10.89 -16.94 -12.74
N ALA A 316 -9.83 -16.39 -12.15
CA ALA A 316 -8.81 -15.63 -12.88
C ALA A 316 -8.15 -16.42 -14.02
N ALA A 317 -7.98 -17.74 -13.85
CA ALA A 317 -7.41 -18.62 -14.87
C ALA A 317 -8.20 -18.63 -16.20
N THR A 318 -9.51 -18.33 -16.16
CA THR A 318 -10.34 -18.26 -17.38
C THR A 318 -10.05 -17.02 -18.23
N GLU A 319 -9.50 -15.97 -17.61
CA GLU A 319 -9.24 -14.67 -18.23
C GLU A 319 -7.73 -14.40 -18.44
N GLN A 320 -6.87 -15.38 -18.15
CA GLN A 320 -5.41 -15.21 -18.11
C GLN A 320 -4.82 -14.57 -19.39
N ILE A 321 -5.26 -15.05 -20.56
CA ILE A 321 -4.77 -14.55 -21.86
C ILE A 321 -5.18 -13.09 -22.08
N ARG A 322 -6.42 -12.73 -21.72
CA ARG A 322 -6.91 -11.35 -21.82
C ARG A 322 -6.09 -10.44 -20.92
N ILE A 323 -5.95 -10.81 -19.65
CA ILE A 323 -5.23 -10.00 -18.66
C ILE A 323 -3.77 -9.83 -19.07
N LYS A 324 -3.13 -10.88 -19.58
CA LYS A 324 -1.77 -10.78 -20.12
C LYS A 324 -1.66 -9.78 -21.26
N GLY A 325 -2.61 -9.79 -22.21
CA GLY A 325 -2.61 -8.81 -23.30
C GLY A 325 -2.82 -7.37 -22.82
N GLU A 326 -3.66 -7.16 -21.80
CA GLU A 326 -3.86 -5.86 -21.17
C GLU A 326 -2.62 -5.39 -20.40
N ASP A 327 -1.96 -6.28 -19.64
CA ASP A 327 -0.70 -5.97 -18.96
C ASP A 327 0.45 -5.69 -19.94
N GLU A 328 0.51 -6.40 -21.08
CA GLU A 328 1.49 -6.12 -22.15
C GLU A 328 1.31 -4.70 -22.71
N ALA A 329 0.07 -4.22 -22.87
CA ALA A 329 -0.19 -2.84 -23.27
C ALA A 329 0.32 -1.84 -22.22
N LEU A 330 0.10 -2.10 -20.93
CA LEU A 330 0.64 -1.29 -19.83
C LEU A 330 2.17 -1.26 -19.86
N ILE A 331 2.82 -2.42 -20.00
CA ILE A 331 4.28 -2.56 -20.09
C ILE A 331 4.84 -1.73 -21.25
N GLU A 332 4.19 -1.73 -22.42
CA GLU A 332 4.64 -0.92 -23.55
C GLU A 332 4.52 0.58 -23.28
N THR A 333 3.45 1.06 -22.61
CA THR A 333 3.37 2.48 -22.23
C THR A 333 4.45 2.90 -21.23
N LEU A 334 4.76 2.03 -20.26
CA LEU A 334 5.84 2.24 -19.28
C LEU A 334 7.21 2.26 -19.97
N LYS A 335 7.51 1.33 -20.88
CA LYS A 335 8.76 1.32 -21.66
C LYS A 335 8.97 2.59 -22.49
N ASN A 336 7.89 3.21 -22.93
CA ASN A 336 7.92 4.47 -23.69
C ASN A 336 7.95 5.71 -22.77
N SER A 337 8.09 5.54 -21.45
CA SER A 337 8.09 6.63 -20.46
C SER A 337 6.84 7.53 -20.54
N ASN A 338 5.71 6.98 -20.99
CA ASN A 338 4.49 7.75 -21.21
C ASN A 338 3.49 7.54 -20.07
N LYS A 339 3.67 8.30 -18.99
CA LYS A 339 2.81 8.24 -17.80
C LYS A 339 1.32 8.45 -18.08
N ASN A 340 0.99 9.35 -19.02
CA ASN A 340 -0.40 9.66 -19.35
C ASN A 340 -1.04 8.56 -20.20
N ALA A 341 -0.28 7.96 -21.13
CA ALA A 341 -0.75 6.78 -21.85
C ALA A 341 -0.94 5.58 -20.92
N PHE A 342 0.00 5.35 -19.99
CA PHE A 342 -0.12 4.31 -18.97
C PHE A 342 -1.41 4.46 -18.15
N PHE A 343 -1.67 5.66 -17.62
CA PHE A 343 -2.88 5.93 -16.86
C PHE A 343 -4.15 5.82 -17.72
N THR A 344 -4.09 6.29 -18.97
CA THR A 344 -5.23 6.23 -19.90
C THR A 344 -5.59 4.79 -20.27
N GLU A 345 -4.62 3.90 -20.40
CA GLU A 345 -4.85 2.48 -20.69
C GLU A 345 -5.65 1.82 -19.56
N ILE A 346 -5.29 2.08 -18.30
CA ILE A 346 -6.03 1.61 -17.10
C ILE A 346 -7.45 2.18 -17.09
N ASN A 347 -7.58 3.48 -17.37
CA ASN A 347 -8.88 4.15 -17.42
C ASN A 347 -9.78 3.63 -18.56
N SER A 348 -9.19 3.16 -19.68
CA SER A 348 -9.92 2.61 -20.83
C SER A 348 -10.69 1.34 -20.50
N VAL A 349 -10.22 0.61 -19.48
CA VAL A 349 -10.87 -0.59 -18.93
C VAL A 349 -11.51 -0.34 -17.56
N GLU A 350 -11.67 0.93 -17.18
CA GLU A 350 -12.32 1.38 -15.94
C GLU A 350 -11.70 0.73 -14.68
N ASP A 351 -10.37 0.56 -14.67
CA ASP A 351 -9.60 -0.07 -13.59
C ASP A 351 -10.15 -1.46 -13.16
N LYS A 352 -10.81 -2.18 -14.08
CA LYS A 352 -11.37 -3.51 -13.79
C LYS A 352 -10.34 -4.52 -13.29
N ASN A 353 -9.07 -4.32 -13.64
CA ASN A 353 -7.97 -5.19 -13.25
C ASN A 353 -7.28 -4.72 -11.95
N LYS A 354 -7.69 -3.60 -11.34
CA LYS A 354 -7.22 -3.15 -10.00
C LYS A 354 -5.69 -3.09 -9.93
N VAL A 355 -5.09 -2.30 -10.83
CA VAL A 355 -3.63 -2.22 -10.97
C VAL A 355 -3.05 -1.40 -9.81
N CYS A 356 -2.45 -2.06 -8.81
CA CYS A 356 -2.02 -1.35 -7.60
C CYS A 356 -0.83 -0.40 -7.87
N GLY A 357 0.03 -0.75 -8.83
CA GLY A 357 1.16 0.08 -9.27
C GLY A 357 0.79 1.36 -10.03
N THR A 358 -0.50 1.61 -10.30
CA THR A 358 -0.97 2.78 -11.04
C THR A 358 -0.42 4.10 -10.49
N ALA A 359 -0.66 4.39 -9.21
CA ALA A 359 -0.26 5.64 -8.59
C ALA A 359 1.28 5.77 -8.41
N PRO A 360 2.00 4.77 -7.88
CA PRO A 360 3.44 4.92 -7.67
C PRO A 360 4.23 4.95 -8.99
N PHE A 361 3.89 4.13 -9.99
CA PHE A 361 4.57 4.17 -11.30
C PHE A 361 4.34 5.49 -12.02
N TYR A 362 3.11 6.02 -11.98
CA TYR A 362 2.82 7.34 -12.54
C TYR A 362 3.63 8.46 -11.83
N ALA A 363 3.74 8.39 -10.50
CA ALA A 363 4.56 9.33 -9.73
C ALA A 363 6.05 9.23 -10.09
N ALA A 364 6.59 8.01 -10.22
CA ALA A 364 7.97 7.79 -10.59
C ALA A 364 8.30 8.36 -11.98
N LEU A 365 7.44 8.10 -12.97
CA LEU A 365 7.56 8.68 -14.32
C LEU A 365 7.33 10.20 -14.34
N SER A 366 6.65 10.77 -13.34
CA SER A 366 6.53 12.22 -13.20
C SER A 366 7.80 12.87 -12.67
N LEU A 367 8.62 12.13 -11.93
CA LEU A 367 9.84 12.61 -11.30
C LEU A 367 11.10 12.40 -12.17
N VAL A 368 11.10 11.40 -13.06
CA VAL A 368 12.23 11.14 -13.97
C VAL A 368 11.97 11.75 -15.35
N ASP A 369 12.84 12.66 -15.79
CA ASP A 369 12.79 13.24 -17.13
C ASP A 369 13.61 12.39 -18.14
N ASP A 370 13.13 12.30 -19.40
CA ASP A 370 13.81 11.64 -20.54
C ASP A 370 14.45 10.29 -20.20
N ALA A 371 13.62 9.36 -19.72
CA ALA A 371 14.03 8.06 -19.22
C ALA A 371 14.15 6.99 -20.32
N HIS A 372 15.27 6.26 -20.33
CA HIS A 372 15.35 4.98 -21.04
C HIS A 372 14.95 3.85 -20.08
N ILE A 373 13.87 3.15 -20.40
CA ILE A 373 13.27 2.14 -19.51
C ILE A 373 13.49 0.75 -20.09
N VAL A 374 14.19 -0.09 -19.32
CA VAL A 374 14.45 -1.49 -19.64
C VAL A 374 13.47 -2.36 -18.85
N HIS A 375 12.69 -3.18 -19.56
CA HIS A 375 11.77 -4.13 -18.94
C HIS A 375 12.56 -5.28 -18.29
N ALA A 376 12.32 -5.48 -17.00
CA ALA A 376 13.07 -6.41 -16.15
C ALA A 376 12.43 -7.79 -15.99
N GLY A 377 11.19 -7.95 -16.43
CA GLY A 377 10.48 -9.22 -16.36
C GLY A 377 9.00 -8.98 -16.12
N TYR A 378 8.20 -9.97 -16.50
CA TYR A 378 6.77 -10.00 -16.28
C TYR A 378 6.34 -11.44 -16.00
N ASN A 379 5.45 -11.62 -15.04
CA ASN A 379 4.84 -12.93 -14.79
C ASN A 379 3.45 -12.78 -14.14
N GLN A 380 2.73 -13.90 -14.08
CA GLN A 380 1.41 -14.03 -13.46
C GLN A 380 1.47 -15.13 -12.39
N TRP A 381 1.21 -14.78 -11.14
CA TRP A 381 1.07 -15.74 -10.05
C TRP A 381 -0.40 -16.09 -9.84
N HIS A 382 -0.70 -17.38 -9.71
CA HIS A 382 -2.05 -17.89 -9.52
C HIS A 382 -2.23 -18.42 -8.09
N GLU A 383 -3.21 -17.88 -7.38
CA GLU A 383 -3.69 -18.40 -6.08
C GLU A 383 -4.85 -19.36 -6.35
N VAL A 384 -4.56 -20.66 -6.33
CA VAL A 384 -5.54 -21.70 -6.69
C VAL A 384 -6.71 -21.72 -5.71
N GLU A 385 -6.43 -21.53 -4.43
CA GLU A 385 -7.41 -21.61 -3.33
C GLU A 385 -8.51 -20.57 -3.45
N THR A 386 -8.17 -19.39 -3.98
CA THR A 386 -9.09 -18.26 -4.13
C THR A 386 -9.49 -18.02 -5.58
N GLU A 387 -9.06 -18.89 -6.50
CA GLU A 387 -9.23 -18.74 -7.95
C GLU A 387 -8.87 -17.33 -8.45
N SER A 388 -7.79 -16.78 -7.89
CA SER A 388 -7.34 -15.41 -8.13
C SER A 388 -5.93 -15.38 -8.72
N MET A 389 -5.55 -14.24 -9.28
CA MET A 389 -4.25 -14.04 -9.92
C MET A 389 -3.75 -12.62 -9.67
N VAL A 390 -2.45 -12.50 -9.46
CA VAL A 390 -1.74 -11.22 -9.44
C VAL A 390 -0.67 -11.27 -10.51
N SER A 391 -0.64 -10.27 -11.38
CA SER A 391 0.44 -10.08 -12.34
C SER A 391 1.40 -9.00 -11.85
N PHE A 392 2.65 -9.11 -12.28
CA PHE A 392 3.70 -8.19 -11.86
C PHE A 392 4.73 -8.00 -12.96
N ALA A 393 5.33 -6.81 -12.99
CA ALA A 393 6.43 -6.48 -13.87
C ALA A 393 7.48 -5.64 -13.16
N GLY A 394 8.72 -5.74 -13.63
CA GLY A 394 9.84 -4.94 -13.16
C GLY A 394 10.42 -4.08 -14.27
N PHE A 395 11.05 -2.96 -13.93
CA PHE A 395 11.70 -2.06 -14.87
C PHE A 395 12.90 -1.35 -14.24
N VAL A 396 13.93 -1.13 -15.04
CA VAL A 396 15.12 -0.35 -14.69
C VAL A 396 15.17 0.91 -15.55
N VAL A 397 15.36 2.07 -14.94
CA VAL A 397 15.29 3.37 -15.60
C VAL A 397 16.65 4.07 -15.56
N GLY A 398 17.19 4.41 -16.73
CA GLY A 398 18.48 5.09 -16.93
C GLY A 398 18.41 6.59 -17.19
#